data_AF-A0A642USM3-F1
#
_entry.id   AF-A0A642USM3-F1
#
_cell.length_a   1.000
_cell.length_b   1.000
_cell.length_c   1.000
_cell.angle_alpha   90.00
_cell.angle_beta   90.00
_cell.angle_gamma   90.00
#
_symmetry.space_group_name_H-M   'P 1'
#
loop_
_entity.id
_entity.type
_entity.pdbx_description
1 polymer ?
#
loop_
_entity_poly.entity_id
_entity_poly.type
_entity_poly.pdbx_seq_one_letter_code
_entity_poly.pdbx_strand_id
1 'polypeptide(L)'
;MSFITQKDLVDFHIKHIGPVPKPTEKDTSVERYPDGTIRTLTDEQIAFFRASELRQIQQSKTLKTNHVVYENQTHNSHPTSSVQETQPFTPINPDTSTYDPLYGDFKPYILQLESKNDERFIETCRKSNVRNYYPILPINN
;
A
#
# COMPACT_ATOMS: atom_id res chain seq x y z
N MET A 1 -10.20 -47.33 -2.99
CA MET A 1 -9.76 -45.94 -2.79
C MET A 1 -8.79 -45.94 -1.63
N SER A 2 -7.53 -45.62 -1.87
CA SER A 2 -6.51 -45.50 -0.82
C SER A 2 -6.61 -44.12 -0.19
N PHE A 3 -6.86 -44.07 1.11
CA PHE A 3 -6.94 -42.83 1.88
C PHE A 3 -5.54 -42.45 2.37
N ILE A 4 -5.14 -41.21 2.17
CA ILE A 4 -3.91 -40.66 2.73
C ILE A 4 -4.12 -40.52 4.24
N THR A 5 -3.26 -41.16 5.02
CA THR A 5 -3.28 -41.10 6.48
C THR A 5 -2.29 -40.04 6.98
N GLN A 6 -2.47 -39.62 8.23
CA GLN A 6 -1.55 -38.67 8.87
C GLN A 6 -0.11 -39.21 8.94
N LYS A 7 0.04 -40.54 8.97
CA LYS A 7 1.34 -41.21 8.91
C LYS A 7 2.02 -41.01 7.56
N ASP A 8 1.27 -41.10 6.46
CA ASP A 8 1.81 -40.91 5.11
C ASP A 8 2.35 -39.49 4.90
N LEU A 9 1.71 -38.48 5.51
CA LEU A 9 2.18 -37.10 5.49
C LEU A 9 3.48 -36.91 6.28
N VAL A 10 3.60 -37.56 7.44
CA VAL A 10 4.82 -37.51 8.28
C VAL A 10 5.97 -38.22 7.59
N ASP A 11 5.72 -39.41 7.02
CA ASP A 11 6.73 -40.19 6.31
C ASP A 11 7.22 -39.47 5.04
N PHE A 12 6.32 -38.80 4.32
CA PHE A 12 6.70 -37.92 3.20
C PHE A 12 7.60 -36.76 3.66
N HIS A 13 7.26 -36.10 4.77
CA HIS A 13 8.03 -34.98 5.31
C HIS A 13 9.45 -35.42 5.69
N ILE A 14 9.60 -36.53 6.41
CA ILE A 14 10.91 -37.06 6.81
C ILE A 14 11.74 -37.44 5.58
N LYS A 15 11.12 -38.06 4.58
CA LYS A 15 11.82 -38.54 3.37
C LYS A 15 12.34 -37.39 2.49
N HIS A 16 11.60 -36.29 2.40
CA HIS A 16 11.91 -35.21 1.45
C HIS A 16 12.53 -33.97 2.10
N ILE A 17 12.24 -33.69 3.37
CA ILE A 17 12.67 -32.47 4.08
C ILE A 17 13.68 -32.80 5.19
N GLY A 18 13.66 -34.03 5.72
CA GLY A 18 14.54 -34.48 6.80
C GLY A 18 13.87 -34.45 8.18
N PRO A 19 14.52 -35.00 9.21
CA PRO A 19 13.95 -35.04 10.56
C PRO A 19 13.84 -33.62 11.12
N VAL A 20 12.64 -33.25 11.57
CA VAL A 20 12.42 -31.98 12.28
C VAL A 20 13.27 -32.00 13.55
N PRO A 21 14.17 -31.02 13.75
CA PRO A 21 14.93 -30.94 14.99
C PRO A 21 13.93 -30.76 16.15
N LYS A 22 13.94 -31.70 17.11
CA LYS A 22 13.20 -31.53 18.36
C LYS A 22 13.70 -30.24 19.00
N PRO A 23 12.80 -29.36 19.49
CA PRO A 23 13.23 -28.19 20.24
C PRO A 23 13.99 -28.70 21.46
N THR A 24 15.30 -28.50 21.47
CA THR A 24 16.10 -28.67 22.67
C THR A 24 15.61 -27.64 23.67
N GLU A 25 15.00 -28.10 24.75
CA GLU A 25 14.83 -27.34 25.99
C GLU A 25 16.23 -26.98 26.52
N LYS A 26 16.82 -25.93 25.94
CA LYS A 26 17.99 -25.29 26.53
C LYS A 26 17.45 -24.32 27.57
N ASP A 27 17.84 -24.54 28.81
CA ASP A 27 17.57 -23.70 29.97
C ASP A 27 17.61 -22.22 29.57
N THR A 28 16.43 -21.61 29.58
CA THR A 28 16.21 -20.20 29.28
C THR A 28 16.72 -19.37 30.46
N SER A 29 18.03 -19.23 30.60
CA SER A 29 18.60 -18.16 31.40
C SER A 29 18.16 -16.85 30.74
N VAL A 30 17.11 -16.25 31.30
CA VAL A 30 16.53 -15.01 30.81
C VAL A 30 17.62 -13.93 30.88
N GLU A 31 18.23 -13.62 29.74
CA GLU A 31 19.20 -12.54 29.67
C GLU A 31 18.50 -11.22 30.02
N ARG A 32 19.20 -10.37 30.76
CA ARG A 32 18.69 -9.06 31.18
C ARG A 32 19.61 -7.97 30.65
N TYR A 33 19.04 -6.82 30.33
CA TYR A 33 19.79 -5.60 30.11
C TYR A 33 20.43 -5.11 31.43
N PRO A 34 21.42 -4.21 31.39
CA PRO A 34 22.08 -3.69 32.60
C PRO A 34 21.15 -2.99 33.60
N ASP A 35 19.99 -2.54 33.13
CA ASP A 35 18.91 -1.95 33.95
C ASP A 35 18.01 -3.00 34.62
N GLY A 36 18.27 -4.29 34.41
CA GLY A 36 17.50 -5.41 34.95
C GLY A 36 16.28 -5.81 34.13
N THR A 37 15.97 -5.08 33.05
CA THR A 37 14.88 -5.39 32.12
C THR A 37 15.17 -6.69 31.38
N ILE A 38 14.16 -7.54 31.22
CA ILE A 38 14.29 -8.81 30.50
C ILE A 38 14.55 -8.53 29.02
N ARG A 39 15.59 -9.16 28.45
CA ARG A 39 15.83 -9.16 27.01
C ARG A 39 14.77 -10.03 26.34
N THR A 40 13.94 -9.37 25.54
CA THR A 40 12.91 -10.00 24.71
C THR A 40 13.38 -10.28 23.29
N LEU A 41 14.52 -9.70 22.88
CA LEU A 41 15.08 -9.81 21.55
C LEU A 41 16.46 -10.48 21.61
N THR A 42 16.73 -11.34 20.63
CA THR A 42 18.05 -11.93 20.43
C THR A 42 19.01 -10.92 19.81
N ASP A 43 20.32 -11.13 19.98
CA ASP A 43 21.34 -10.26 19.38
C ASP A 43 21.21 -10.21 17.85
N GLU A 44 20.79 -11.30 17.21
CA GLU A 44 20.51 -11.35 15.77
C GLU A 44 19.34 -10.44 15.37
N GLN A 45 18.26 -10.44 16.15
CA GLN A 45 17.11 -9.56 15.92
C GLN A 45 17.50 -8.09 16.10
N ILE A 46 18.27 -7.79 17.15
CA ILE A 46 18.80 -6.44 17.41
C ILE A 46 19.70 -6.00 16.24
N ALA A 47 20.56 -6.88 15.74
CA ALA A 47 21.41 -6.60 14.59
C ALA A 47 20.59 -6.33 13.32
N PHE A 48 19.52 -7.09 13.09
CA PHE A 48 18.61 -6.88 11.96
C PHE A 48 17.93 -5.51 12.01
N PHE A 49 17.43 -5.09 13.19
CA PHE A 49 16.81 -3.78 13.35
C PHE A 49 17.81 -2.65 13.12
N ARG A 50 19.01 -2.73 13.69
CA ARG A 50 20.08 -1.75 13.45
C ARG A 50 20.46 -1.64 11.98
N ALA A 51 20.60 -2.78 11.29
CA ALA A 51 20.90 -2.80 9.86
C ALA A 51 19.76 -2.18 9.02
N SER A 52 18.51 -2.45 9.40
CA SER A 52 17.33 -1.90 8.73
C SER A 52 17.22 -0.38 8.93
N GLU A 53 17.49 0.10 10.14
CA GLU A 53 17.55 1.53 10.46
C GLU A 53 18.62 2.25 9.63
N LEU A 54 19.84 1.69 9.59
CA LEU A 54 20.92 2.24 8.77
C LEU A 54 20.56 2.30 7.29
N ARG A 55 19.90 1.25 6.75
CA ARG A 55 19.42 1.23 5.36
C ARG A 55 18.40 2.33 5.12
N GLN A 56 17.45 2.54 6.03
CA GLN A 56 16.43 3.59 5.90
C GLN A 56 17.06 4.99 5.91
N ILE A 57 18.04 5.22 6.81
CA ILE A 57 18.79 6.47 6.86
C ILE A 57 19.53 6.71 5.53
N GLN A 58 20.20 5.70 4.99
CA GLN A 58 20.90 5.80 3.70
C GLN A 58 19.94 6.10 2.54
N GLN A 59 18.81 5.39 2.46
CA GLN A 59 17.78 5.65 1.46
C GLN A 59 17.27 7.08 1.55
N SER A 60 16.97 7.56 2.75
CA SER A 60 16.50 8.94 2.96
C SER A 60 17.53 9.99 2.49
N LYS A 61 18.83 9.73 2.68
CA LYS A 61 19.91 10.60 2.20
C LYS A 61 19.98 10.60 0.68
N THR A 62 19.93 9.42 0.04
CA THR A 62 19.94 9.33 -1.43
C THR A 62 18.73 10.04 -2.08
N LEU A 63 17.54 9.91 -1.49
CA LEU A 63 16.34 10.60 -1.98
C LEU A 63 16.48 12.12 -1.84
N LYS A 64 16.99 12.62 -0.72
CA LYS A 64 17.24 14.05 -0.52
C LYS A 64 18.31 14.60 -1.46
N THR A 65 19.40 13.88 -1.67
CA THR A 65 20.45 14.29 -2.62
C THR A 65 19.92 14.31 -4.05
N ASN A 66 19.14 13.30 -4.46
CA ASN A 66 18.49 13.30 -5.76
C ASN A 66 17.50 14.47 -5.90
N HIS A 67 16.72 14.78 -4.87
CA HIS A 67 15.79 15.93 -4.87
C HIS A 67 16.50 17.27 -5.13
N VAL A 68 17.68 17.50 -4.53
CA VAL A 68 18.48 18.72 -4.75
C VAL A 68 19.04 18.81 -6.19
N VAL A 69 19.28 17.67 -6.84
CA VAL A 69 19.72 17.64 -8.25
C VAL A 69 18.54 17.93 -9.20
N TYR A 70 17.33 17.48 -8.86
CA TYR A 70 16.14 17.75 -9.67
C TYR A 70 15.60 19.18 -9.52
N GLU A 71 15.69 19.81 -8.34
CA GLU A 71 15.25 21.21 -8.16
C GLU A 71 16.05 22.22 -8.99
N ASN A 72 17.31 21.92 -9.32
CA ASN A 72 18.12 22.79 -10.17
C ASN A 72 17.90 22.58 -11.69
N GLN A 73 17.08 21.59 -12.08
CA GLN A 73 16.76 21.31 -13.50
C GLN A 73 15.27 21.45 -13.83
N THR A 74 14.38 21.55 -12.84
CA THR A 74 12.93 21.68 -13.07
C THR A 74 12.44 23.12 -12.96
N HIS A 75 12.95 24.01 -13.83
CA HIS A 75 12.15 25.14 -14.33
C HIS A 75 11.22 24.72 -15.48
N ASN A 76 11.14 23.43 -15.81
CA ASN A 76 10.07 22.88 -16.62
C ASN A 76 8.98 22.33 -15.70
N SER A 77 7.95 23.16 -15.56
CA SER A 77 6.72 22.94 -14.82
C SER A 77 6.00 21.66 -15.25
N HIS A 78 6.15 20.58 -14.49
CA HIS A 78 5.06 19.64 -14.35
C HIS A 78 4.22 20.06 -13.14
N PRO A 79 2.94 20.43 -13.32
CA PRO A 79 2.09 20.78 -12.20
C PRO A 79 2.00 19.56 -11.28
N THR A 80 2.36 19.74 -10.01
CA THR A 80 2.10 18.75 -8.99
C THR A 80 0.61 18.43 -8.99
N SER A 81 0.24 17.17 -9.19
CA SER A 81 -1.16 16.70 -9.28
C SER A 81 -1.97 16.87 -7.98
N SER A 82 -1.40 17.48 -6.95
CA SER A 82 -2.10 17.79 -5.70
C SER A 82 -3.01 19.01 -5.90
N VAL A 83 -4.29 18.74 -6.15
CA VAL A 83 -5.35 19.74 -6.13
C VAL A 83 -5.84 19.89 -4.69
N GLN A 84 -6.09 21.13 -4.25
CA GLN A 84 -6.69 21.42 -2.96
C GLN A 84 -8.05 20.74 -2.84
N GLU A 85 -8.34 20.06 -1.72
CA GLU A 85 -9.63 19.40 -1.51
C GLU A 85 -10.78 20.39 -1.68
N THR A 86 -11.77 20.03 -2.50
CA THR A 86 -12.96 20.83 -2.74
C THR A 86 -13.79 20.92 -1.45
N GLN A 87 -14.25 22.12 -1.11
CA GLN A 87 -15.13 22.32 0.04
C GLN A 87 -16.41 21.48 -0.13
N PRO A 88 -16.91 20.85 0.95
CA PRO A 88 -18.19 20.14 0.90
C PRO A 88 -19.26 21.13 0.42
N PHE A 89 -20.14 20.69 -0.48
CA PHE A 89 -21.23 21.47 -1.10
C PHE A 89 -20.87 22.38 -2.29
N THR A 90 -19.63 22.37 -2.76
CA THR A 90 -19.32 23.04 -4.04
C THR A 90 -19.59 22.04 -5.18
N PRO A 91 -20.54 22.32 -6.11
CA PRO A 91 -20.68 21.48 -7.29
C PRO A 91 -19.37 21.52 -8.08
N ILE A 92 -18.78 20.35 -8.32
CA ILE A 92 -17.57 20.22 -9.12
C ILE A 92 -17.96 20.61 -10.55
N ASN A 93 -17.41 21.72 -11.05
CA ASN A 93 -17.55 22.07 -12.45
C ASN A 93 -16.58 21.17 -13.24
N PRO A 94 -17.06 20.28 -14.11
CA PRO A 94 -16.19 19.41 -14.88
C PRO A 94 -15.52 20.22 -15.98
N ASP A 95 -14.39 20.84 -15.66
CA ASP A 95 -13.57 21.34 -16.74
C ASP A 95 -12.97 20.16 -17.51
N THR A 96 -13.69 19.68 -18.53
CA THR A 96 -13.24 18.56 -19.37
C THR A 96 -12.01 18.91 -20.20
N SER A 97 -11.58 20.18 -20.20
CA SER A 97 -10.34 20.62 -20.86
C SER A 97 -9.09 20.01 -20.23
N THR A 98 -9.17 19.51 -18.99
CA THR A 98 -8.04 18.86 -18.32
C THR A 98 -7.85 17.39 -18.77
N TYR A 99 -8.85 16.76 -19.40
CA TYR A 99 -8.78 15.36 -19.81
C TYR A 99 -7.94 15.14 -21.07
N ASP A 100 -7.94 16.12 -21.99
CA ASP A 100 -7.16 16.03 -23.24
C ASP A 100 -5.65 15.86 -22.98
N PRO A 101 -4.99 16.69 -22.14
CA PRO A 101 -3.55 16.52 -21.88
C PRO A 101 -3.21 15.32 -21.00
N LEU A 102 -4.13 14.78 -20.19
CA LEU A 102 -3.85 13.63 -19.31
C LEU A 102 -4.03 12.27 -20.00
N TYR A 103 -5.06 12.13 -20.82
CA TYR A 103 -5.50 10.82 -21.32
C TYR A 103 -5.42 10.70 -22.85
N GLY A 104 -5.26 11.80 -23.59
CA GLY A 104 -5.16 11.81 -25.05
C GLY A 104 -6.26 11.00 -25.72
N ASP A 105 -5.87 10.02 -26.54
CA ASP A 105 -6.79 9.15 -27.29
C ASP A 105 -7.72 8.30 -26.40
N PHE A 106 -7.37 8.09 -25.13
CA PHE A 106 -8.19 7.34 -24.18
C PHE A 106 -9.25 8.19 -23.47
N LYS A 107 -9.24 9.52 -23.66
CA LYS A 107 -10.28 10.42 -23.11
C LYS A 107 -11.72 9.89 -23.27
N PRO A 108 -12.20 9.50 -24.46
CA PRO A 108 -13.57 9.03 -24.60
C PRO A 108 -13.87 7.77 -23.78
N TYR A 109 -12.88 6.89 -23.65
CA TYR A 109 -13.02 5.67 -22.86
C TYR A 109 -13.08 5.97 -21.35
N ILE A 110 -12.22 6.85 -20.86
CA ILE A 110 -12.22 7.27 -19.45
C ILE A 110 -13.54 7.97 -19.08
N LEU A 111 -14.01 8.92 -19.91
CA LEU A 111 -15.29 9.60 -19.69
C LEU A 111 -16.46 8.62 -19.66
N GLN A 112 -16.44 7.58 -20.50
CA GLN A 112 -17.47 6.53 -20.47
C GLN A 112 -17.43 5.70 -19.18
N LEU A 113 -16.23 5.38 -18.67
CA LEU A 113 -16.07 4.63 -17.42
C LEU A 113 -16.54 5.44 -16.22
N GLU A 114 -16.20 6.72 -16.17
CA GLU A 114 -16.61 7.64 -15.11
C GLU A 114 -18.14 7.79 -15.09
N SER A 115 -18.76 8.00 -16.25
CA SER A 115 -20.22 8.05 -16.38
C SER A 115 -20.89 6.77 -15.86
N LYS A 116 -20.37 5.59 -16.19
CA LYS A 116 -20.89 4.31 -15.66
C LYS A 116 -20.72 4.16 -14.16
N ASN A 117 -19.61 4.65 -13.61
CA ASN A 117 -19.38 4.62 -12.17
C ASN A 117 -20.34 5.55 -11.43
N ASP A 118 -20.57 6.75 -11.96
CA ASP A 118 -21.52 7.71 -11.41
C ASP A 118 -22.95 7.14 -11.43
N GLU A 119 -23.38 6.52 -12.53
CA GLU A 119 -24.69 5.84 -12.59
C GLU A 119 -24.86 4.78 -11.48
N ARG A 120 -23.87 3.90 -11.32
CA ARG A 120 -23.88 2.86 -10.27
C ARG A 120 -23.91 3.47 -8.87
N PHE A 121 -23.18 4.55 -8.67
CA PHE A 121 -23.13 5.23 -7.40
C PHE A 121 -24.49 5.89 -7.09
N ILE A 122 -25.10 6.58 -8.06
CA ILE A 122 -26.44 7.17 -7.95
C ILE A 122 -27.47 6.09 -7.57
N GLU A 123 -27.45 4.95 -8.26
CA GLU A 123 -28.34 3.82 -7.94
C GLU A 123 -28.15 3.34 -6.50
N THR A 124 -26.90 3.23 -6.06
CA THR A 124 -26.57 2.81 -4.69
C THR A 124 -27.08 3.84 -3.67
N CYS A 125 -26.85 5.13 -3.90
CA CYS A 125 -27.35 6.21 -3.05
C CYS A 125 -28.88 6.24 -2.96
N ARG A 126 -29.57 6.02 -4.10
CA ARG A 126 -31.03 5.90 -4.13
C ARG A 126 -31.52 4.73 -3.28
N LYS A 127 -30.88 3.56 -3.40
CA LYS A 127 -31.20 2.37 -2.58
C LYS A 127 -30.97 2.63 -1.10
N SER A 128 -29.91 3.36 -0.74
CA SER A 128 -29.59 3.71 0.66
C SER A 128 -30.28 4.98 1.17
N ASN A 129 -31.23 5.55 0.41
CA ASN A 129 -32.00 6.74 0.77
C ASN A 129 -31.15 7.99 1.13
N VAL A 130 -29.99 8.14 0.47
CA VAL A 130 -29.10 9.30 0.63
C VAL A 130 -29.67 10.46 -0.19
N ARG A 131 -30.09 11.53 0.49
CA ARG A 131 -30.82 12.66 -0.13
C ARG A 131 -29.95 13.70 -0.83
N ASN A 132 -28.67 13.82 -0.45
CA ASN A 132 -27.79 14.92 -0.86
C ASN A 132 -26.56 14.40 -1.62
N TYR A 133 -26.77 13.55 -2.63
CA TYR A 133 -25.69 13.16 -3.51
C TYR A 133 -25.61 14.13 -4.70
N TYR A 134 -24.44 14.72 -4.89
CA TYR A 134 -24.10 15.50 -6.07
C TYR A 134 -23.13 14.66 -6.91
N PRO A 135 -23.51 14.21 -8.11
CA PRO A 135 -22.60 13.49 -8.99
C PRO A 135 -21.37 14.35 -9.28
N ILE A 136 -20.23 13.67 -9.45
CA ILE A 136 -18.93 14.31 -9.66
C ILE A 136 -18.91 15.03 -11.02
N LEU A 137 -19.77 14.61 -11.95
CA LEU A 137 -19.95 15.22 -13.25
C LEU A 137 -21.45 15.56 -13.49
N PRO A 138 -21.81 16.76 -13.98
CA PRO A 138 -23.14 17.02 -14.52
C PRO A 138 -23.39 16.06 -15.69
N ILE A 139 -24.50 15.35 -15.57
CA ILE A 139 -25.11 14.60 -16.66
C ILE A 139 -25.39 15.62 -17.76
N ASN A 140 -24.65 15.55 -18.86
CA ASN A 140 -24.91 16.38 -20.03
C ASN A 140 -26.39 16.24 -20.42
N ASN A 141 -27.07 17.38 -20.64
CA ASN A 141 -28.42 17.43 -21.19
C ASN A 141 -28.45 16.96 -22.64
#